data_AF-A0A3B0VA78-F1
#
_entry.id   AF-A0A3B0VA78-F1
#
_cell.length_a   1.000
_cell.length_b   1.000
_cell.length_c   1.000
_cell.angle_alpha   90.00
_cell.angle_beta   90.00
_cell.angle_gamma   90.00
#
_symmetry.space_group_name_H-M   'P 1'
#
loop_
_entity.id
_entity.type
_entity.pdbx_description
1 polymer ?
#
loop_
_entity_poly.entity_id
_entity_poly.type
_entity_poly.pdbx_seq_one_letter_code
_entity_poly.pdbx_strand_id
1 'polypeptide(L)' 'MNPSPSQILVIDIETIRSTATYDDLSERMQKQWDKKAFNLRNVEEITPDEMYHERAGIYAEFGQVIVIAVGFYVY' A
#
# COMPACT_ATOMS: atom_id res chain seq x y z
N MET A 1 -32.67 1.21 2.77
CA MET A 1 -32.60 -0.26 2.94
C MET A 1 -31.14 -0.63 3.11
N ASN A 2 -30.80 -1.39 4.15
CA ASN A 2 -29.45 -1.96 4.25
C ASN A 2 -29.38 -3.19 3.33
N PRO A 3 -28.24 -3.44 2.66
CA PRO A 3 -28.08 -4.61 1.81
C PRO A 3 -28.28 -5.90 2.63
N SER A 4 -28.92 -6.88 2.01
CA SER A 4 -28.93 -8.25 2.52
C SER A 4 -27.47 -8.73 2.65
N PRO A 5 -27.11 -9.51 3.68
CA PRO A 5 -25.76 -10.09 3.80
C PRO A 5 -25.31 -10.83 2.53
N SER A 6 -26.22 -11.50 1.84
CA SER A 6 -25.95 -12.19 0.56
C SER A 6 -25.59 -11.26 -0.61
N GLN A 7 -25.71 -9.94 -0.43
CA GLN A 7 -25.30 -8.92 -1.39
C GLN A 7 -23.96 -8.26 -1.01
N ILE A 8 -23.27 -8.74 0.03
CA ILE A 8 -21.99 -8.21 0.49
C ILE A 8 -20.85 -9.11 0.00
N LEU A 9 -19.91 -8.51 -0.73
CA LEU A 9 -18.61 -9.09 -1.07
C LEU A 9 -17.55 -8.47 -0.15
N VAL A 10 -16.81 -9.30 0.57
CA VAL A 10 -15.69 -8.88 1.39
C VAL A 10 -14.40 -9.18 0.63
N ILE A 11 -13.57 -8.16 0.47
CA ILE A 11 -12.26 -8.27 -0.16
C ILE A 11 -11.23 -7.84 0.87
N ASP A 12 -10.24 -8.69 1.07
CA ASP A 12 -9.07 -8.39 1.86
C ASP A 12 -7.83 -8.48 0.96
N ILE A 13 -6.95 -7.48 1.04
CA ILE A 13 -5.84 -7.29 0.09
C ILE A 13 -4.56 -7.06 0.88
N GLU A 14 -3.60 -7.98 0.70
CA GLU A 14 -2.25 -7.84 1.25
C GLU A 14 -1.29 -7.35 0.18
N THR A 15 -0.44 -6.41 0.59
CA THR A 15 0.48 -5.71 -0.30
C THR A 15 1.89 -5.71 0.27
N ILE A 16 2.86 -5.71 -0.63
CA ILE A 16 4.27 -5.44 -0.32
C ILE A 16 4.70 -4.21 -1.11
N ARG A 17 5.93 -3.76 -0.90
CA ARG A 17 6.56 -2.70 -1.69
C ARG A 17 6.78 -3.17 -3.13
N SER A 18 6.64 -2.28 -4.10
CA SER A 18 6.78 -2.58 -5.53
C SER A 18 8.22 -2.93 -5.94
N THR A 19 9.20 -2.48 -5.17
CA THR A 19 10.61 -2.87 -5.27
C THR A 19 11.16 -3.19 -3.89
N ALA A 20 12.26 -3.96 -3.84
CA ALA A 20 12.85 -4.40 -2.57
C ALA A 20 13.46 -3.24 -1.78
N THR A 21 14.12 -2.30 -2.48
CA THR A 21 14.71 -1.10 -1.92
C THR A 21 14.21 0.16 -2.63
N TYR A 22 14.40 1.33 -2.02
CA TYR A 22 14.12 2.61 -2.65
C TYR A 22 14.97 2.82 -3.91
N ASP A 23 16.23 2.39 -3.88
CA ASP A 23 17.18 2.55 -4.99
C ASP A 23 16.79 1.75 -6.23
N ASP A 24 16.03 0.65 -6.05
CA ASP A 24 15.49 -0.16 -7.14
C ASP A 24 14.32 0.53 -7.88
N LEU A 25 13.72 1.59 -7.31
CA LEU A 25 12.71 2.37 -8.00
C LEU A 25 13.33 3.09 -9.19
N SER A 26 12.57 3.21 -10.29
CA SER A 26 12.95 4.14 -11.36
C SER A 26 13.11 5.57 -10.82
N GLU A 27 14.02 6.37 -11.39
CA GLU A 27 14.24 7.78 -10.98
C GLU A 27 12.94 8.60 -10.90
N ARG A 28 11.99 8.33 -11.81
CA ARG A 28 10.68 8.99 -11.80
C ARG A 28 9.90 8.65 -10.53
N MET A 29 9.91 7.38 -10.12
CA MET A 29 9.18 6.89 -8.94
C MET A 29 9.86 7.29 -7.64
N GLN A 30 11.19 7.33 -7.60
CA GLN A 30 11.95 7.91 -6.48
C GLN A 30 11.48 9.34 -6.17
N LYS A 31 11.47 10.22 -7.19
CA LYS A 31 10.96 11.61 -7.05
C LYS A 31 9.52 11.70 -6.55
N GLN A 32 8.66 10.77 -6.96
CA GLN A 32 7.27 10.73 -6.47
C GLN A 32 7.19 10.25 -5.02
N TRP A 33 8.02 9.26 -4.65
CA TRP A 33 8.11 8.80 -3.28
C TRP A 33 8.65 9.90 -2.36
N ASP A 34 9.72 10.59 -2.73
CA ASP A 34 10.26 11.72 -1.95
C ASP A 34 9.19 12.77 -1.67
N LYS A 35 8.43 13.14 -2.71
CA LYS A 35 7.31 14.08 -2.57
C LYS A 35 6.22 13.52 -1.65
N LYS A 36 5.91 12.23 -1.72
CA LYS A 36 4.92 11.59 -0.84
C LYS A 36 5.44 11.57 0.60
N ALA A 37 6.63 11.02 0.83
CA ALA A 37 7.30 10.90 2.12
C ALA A 37 7.40 12.25 2.86
N PHE A 38 7.70 13.34 2.14
CA PHE A 38 7.69 14.70 2.70
C PHE A 38 6.36 15.11 3.34
N ASN A 39 5.24 14.60 2.80
CA ASN A 39 3.89 14.89 3.33
C ASN A 39 3.41 13.85 4.35
N LEU A 40 4.17 12.79 4.59
CA LEU A 40 3.83 11.77 5.57
C LEU A 40 4.27 12.22 6.97
N ARG A 41 3.48 11.84 7.97
CA ARG A 41 3.85 12.07 9.36
C ARG A 41 5.12 11.27 9.69
N ASN A 42 6.20 11.98 9.96
CA ASN A 42 7.51 11.41 10.29
C ASN A 42 7.88 11.75 11.74
N VAL A 43 7.34 10.98 12.69
CA VAL A 43 7.57 11.20 14.13
C VAL A 43 8.99 10.81 14.54
N GLU A 44 9.56 9.82 13.86
CA GLU A 44 10.87 9.24 14.17
C GLU A 44 12.01 9.93 13.41
N GLU A 45 11.69 10.97 12.63
CA GLU A 45 12.63 11.74 11.80
C GLU A 45 13.52 10.88 10.88
N ILE A 46 12.97 9.75 10.42
CA ILE A 46 13.65 8.80 9.54
C ILE A 46 13.71 9.30 8.09
N THR A 47 14.64 8.77 7.32
CA THR A 47 14.86 9.17 5.93
C THR A 47 13.72 8.68 5.00
N PRO A 48 13.55 9.30 3.81
CA PRO A 48 12.58 8.81 2.82
C PRO A 48 12.79 7.34 2.42
N ASP A 49 14.02 6.84 2.36
CA ASP A 49 14.34 5.43 2.08
C ASP A 49 13.83 4.50 3.21
N GLU A 50 14.09 4.85 4.47
CA GLU A 50 13.56 4.10 5.62
C GLU A 50 12.02 4.12 5.63
N MET A 51 11.42 5.27 5.34
CA MET A 51 9.97 5.37 5.18
C MET A 51 9.45 4.51 4.01
N TYR A 52 10.21 4.39 2.92
CA TYR A 52 9.87 3.51 1.81
C TYR A 52 9.82 2.08 2.31
N HIS A 53 10.86 1.64 2.99
CA HIS A 53 10.97 0.29 3.55
C HIS A 53 9.80 -0.07 4.47
N GLU A 54 9.36 0.86 5.30
CA GLU A 54 8.27 0.63 6.25
C GLU A 54 6.86 0.75 5.66
N ARG A 55 6.65 1.67 4.72
CA ARG A 55 5.30 2.17 4.41
C ARG A 55 4.90 2.06 2.95
N ALA A 56 5.83 1.85 2.02
CA ALA A 56 5.49 1.92 0.60
C ALA A 56 4.44 0.90 0.17
N GLY A 57 4.36 -0.27 0.81
CA GLY A 57 3.32 -1.26 0.53
C GLY A 57 1.89 -0.73 0.71
N ILE A 58 1.67 0.21 1.64
CA ILE A 58 0.34 0.78 1.95
C ILE A 58 -0.18 1.65 0.80
N TYR A 59 0.71 2.22 -0.02
CA TYR A 59 0.35 3.17 -1.06
C TYR A 59 0.25 2.47 -2.42
N ALA A 60 -0.91 2.54 -3.06
CA ALA A 60 -1.19 1.81 -4.29
C ALA A 60 -0.19 2.05 -5.43
N GLU A 61 0.46 3.22 -5.49
CA GLU A 61 1.46 3.54 -6.50
C GLU A 61 2.83 2.88 -6.25
N PHE A 62 3.09 2.48 -5.00
CA PHE A 62 4.35 1.93 -4.51
C PHE A 62 4.19 0.52 -3.93
N GLY A 63 2.97 -0.02 -3.99
CA GLY A 63 2.62 -1.33 -3.51
C GLY A 63 2.46 -2.33 -4.66
N GLN A 64 2.73 -3.59 -4.36
CA GLN A 64 2.39 -4.73 -5.20
C GLN A 64 1.46 -5.64 -4.41
N VAL A 65 0.31 -5.97 -5.01
CA VAL A 65 -0.63 -6.94 -4.43
C VAL A 65 -0.02 -8.34 -4.52
N ILE A 66 0.05 -9.02 -3.38
CA ILE A 66 0.56 -10.39 -3.30
C ILE A 66 -0.53 -11.40 -3.00
N VAL A 67 -1.60 -10.98 -2.31
CA VAL A 67 -2.73 -11.83 -1.94
C VAL A 67 -4.01 -11.02 -2.07
N ILE A 68 -5.03 -11.67 -2.61
CA ILE A 68 -6.42 -11.20 -2.58
C ILE A 68 -7.25 -12.33 -1.98
N ALA A 69 -7.85 -12.07 -0.81
CA ALA A 69 -8.82 -12.98 -0.20
C ALA A 69 -10.24 -12.46 -0.47
N VAL A 70 -11.14 -13.39 -0.73
CA VAL A 70 -12.53 -13.10 -1.09
C VAL A 70 -13.47 -13.90 -0.19
N GLY A 71 -14.40 -13.20 0.46
CA GLY A 71 -15.46 -13.78 1.27
C GLY A 71 -16.84 -13.34 0.76
N PHE A 72 -17.79 -14.26 0.73
CA PHE A 72 -19.18 -13.97 0.42
C PHE A 72 -20.11 -14.76 1.35
N TYR A 73 -21.25 -14.17 1.67
CA TYR A 73 -22.28 -14.80 2.49
C TYR A 73 -23.23 -15.57 1.59
N VAL A 74 -23.24 -16.88 1.75
CA VAL A 74 -24.32 -17.75 1.27
C VAL A 74 -25.26 -17.94 2.46
N TYR A 75 -26.57 -17.85 2.23
CA TYR A 75 -27.69 -17.86 3.19
C TYR A 75 -28.14 -16.50 3.71
#